data_AF-A0A3C1UVB9-F1
#
_entry.id   AF-A0A3C1UVB9-F1
#
_cell.length_a   1.000
_cell.length_b   1.000
_cell.length_c   1.000
_cell.angle_alpha   90.00
_cell.angle_beta   90.00
_cell.angle_gamma   90.00
#
_symmetry.space_group_name_H-M   'P 1'
#
loop_
_entity.id
_entity.type
_entity.pdbx_description
1 polymer ?
#
loop_
_entity_poly.entity_id
_entity_poly.type
_entity_poly.pdbx_seq_one_letter_code
_entity_poly.pdbx_strand_id
1 'polypeptide(L)'
;MEQEIYVDILVFLNTVINFFLIMMTAALAGREKRIGRILAAAFLGGIYALILLLPQLSGPVLTLTRVAAAAVMTWVAFPALSLRMFLFQWGLLYLVGFLFAGVMVAVWFFFSPPAMLYGNGVVYFHIPAMWLVFGVMAVYGAVWLCARRRTHQSGRGPEQVQIGIDGKRVSLWGEVDTGNRLFDPFSGLPVVICRYQSVKELLCKQLTEYFEHPGVDQIEKAARLGIRFIPYEAVGKEGLLPVVRPDFLAIRQNGRYQQVEQVMAAIADQDFLDSGYGILLHPGLHRLDCPKKTFQEKGDRYGKDNQGKDSPFFRPHFGRKRGDLLHKRPGKSAVASDPGGGGTGIPATAGGCRGKGNTDRT
;
A
#
# COMPACT_ATOMS: atom_id res chain seq x y z
N MET A 1 -2.76 38.30 -43.51
CA MET A 1 -2.06 38.61 -42.25
C MET A 1 -0.91 37.64 -42.18
N GLU A 2 0.31 38.08 -42.49
CA GLU A 2 1.51 37.29 -42.19
C GLU A 2 1.62 37.23 -40.68
N GLN A 3 1.66 36.03 -40.13
CA GLN A 3 1.63 35.81 -38.69
C GLN A 3 3.01 35.35 -38.25
N GLU A 4 3.69 36.20 -37.50
CA GLU A 4 5.05 35.95 -37.02
C GLU A 4 5.01 34.90 -35.90
N ILE A 5 5.47 33.69 -36.20
CA ILE A 5 5.68 32.64 -35.20
C ILE A 5 7.13 32.72 -34.73
N TYR A 6 7.31 33.19 -33.50
CA TYR A 6 8.59 33.21 -32.80
C TYR A 6 8.99 31.78 -32.41
N VAL A 7 9.98 31.24 -33.12
CA VAL A 7 10.47 29.84 -32.99
C VAL A 7 11.00 29.57 -31.58
N ASP A 8 11.72 30.52 -31.02
CA ASP A 8 12.26 30.52 -29.67
C ASP A 8 11.15 30.43 -28.61
N ILE A 9 10.11 31.25 -28.74
CA ILE A 9 8.94 31.22 -27.82
C ILE A 9 8.20 29.89 -27.95
N LEU A 10 8.03 29.38 -29.18
CA LEU A 10 7.36 28.11 -29.45
C LEU A 10 8.09 26.94 -28.77
N VAL A 11 9.42 26.84 -28.93
CA VAL A 11 10.23 25.76 -28.34
C VAL A 11 10.27 25.90 -26.82
N PHE A 12 10.45 27.12 -26.30
CA PHE A 12 10.49 27.36 -24.87
C PHE A 12 9.16 26.96 -24.19
N LEU A 13 8.03 27.43 -24.71
CA LEU A 13 6.72 27.16 -24.12
C LEU A 13 6.39 25.66 -24.15
N ASN A 14 6.68 24.98 -25.28
CA ASN A 14 6.48 23.54 -25.37
C ASN A 14 7.45 22.75 -24.48
N THR A 15 8.68 23.25 -24.26
CA THR A 15 9.60 22.65 -23.29
C THR A 15 9.01 22.75 -21.88
N VAL A 16 8.49 23.91 -21.50
CA VAL A 16 7.87 24.12 -20.19
C VAL A 16 6.67 23.18 -20.02
N ILE A 17 5.73 23.15 -20.97
CA ILE A 17 4.55 22.26 -20.91
C ILE A 17 4.99 20.80 -20.75
N ASN A 18 5.89 20.33 -21.61
CA ASN A 18 6.34 18.94 -21.59
C ASN A 18 7.07 18.59 -20.29
N PHE A 19 7.84 19.51 -19.70
CA PHE A 19 8.48 19.32 -18.40
C PHE A 19 7.45 18.98 -17.33
N PHE A 20 6.34 19.72 -17.28
CA PHE A 20 5.28 19.49 -16.31
C PHE A 20 4.48 18.22 -16.57
N LEU A 21 4.15 17.92 -17.83
CA LEU A 21 3.46 16.68 -18.19
C LEU A 21 4.29 15.46 -17.78
N ILE A 22 5.60 15.49 -18.04
CA ILE A 22 6.52 14.41 -17.64
C ILE A 22 6.64 14.35 -16.11
N MET A 23 6.74 15.49 -15.42
CA MET A 23 6.81 15.51 -13.95
C MET A 23 5.53 14.96 -13.30
N MET A 24 4.36 15.24 -13.86
CA MET A 24 3.09 14.63 -13.45
C MET A 24 3.09 13.13 -13.71
N THR A 25 3.54 12.72 -14.90
CA THR A 25 3.67 11.30 -15.26
C THR A 25 4.59 10.57 -14.28
N ALA A 26 5.71 11.18 -13.88
CA ALA A 26 6.63 10.64 -12.88
C ALA A 26 5.94 10.44 -11.52
N ALA A 27 5.17 11.44 -11.08
CA ALA A 27 4.46 11.39 -9.80
C ALA A 27 3.37 10.32 -9.79
N LEU A 28 2.62 10.17 -10.88
CA LEU A 28 1.59 9.15 -11.02
C LEU A 28 2.18 7.73 -11.20
N ALA A 29 3.33 7.62 -11.88
CA ALA A 29 4.05 6.36 -12.05
C ALA A 29 4.88 5.94 -10.82
N GLY A 30 4.95 6.77 -9.77
CA GLY A 30 5.76 6.49 -8.58
C GLY A 30 7.27 6.41 -8.86
N ARG A 31 7.77 7.13 -9.88
CA ARG A 31 9.20 7.12 -10.27
C ARG A 31 9.95 8.26 -9.61
N GLU A 32 11.21 8.01 -9.26
CA GLU A 32 12.13 9.05 -8.79
C GLU A 32 12.29 10.16 -9.83
N LYS A 33 12.25 11.41 -9.37
CA LYS A 33 12.31 12.59 -10.22
C LYS A 33 13.76 12.99 -10.49
N ARG A 34 14.37 12.43 -11.53
CA ARG A 34 15.69 12.90 -12.01
C ARG A 34 15.52 14.13 -12.91
N ILE A 35 15.55 15.32 -12.30
CA ILE A 35 15.22 16.60 -12.95
C ILE A 35 15.97 16.81 -14.27
N GLY A 36 17.27 16.51 -14.33
CA GLY A 36 18.07 16.68 -15.55
C GLY A 36 17.55 15.85 -16.75
N ARG A 37 17.09 14.62 -16.50
CA ARG A 37 16.53 13.75 -17.55
C ARG A 37 15.15 14.22 -17.99
N ILE A 38 14.33 14.65 -17.03
CA ILE A 38 13.01 15.22 -17.29
C ILE A 38 13.16 16.48 -18.16
N LEU A 39 14.13 17.34 -17.85
CA LEU A 39 14.40 18.56 -18.62
C LEU A 39 14.87 18.23 -20.05
N ALA A 40 15.77 17.26 -20.22
CA ALA A 40 16.21 16.83 -21.55
C ALA A 40 15.05 16.26 -22.38
N ALA A 41 14.22 15.40 -21.79
CA ALA A 41 13.03 14.86 -22.46
C ALA A 41 12.02 15.96 -22.81
N ALA A 42 11.82 16.93 -21.92
CA ALA A 42 10.95 18.07 -22.15
C ALA A 42 11.43 18.94 -23.32
N PHE A 43 12.74 19.18 -23.39
CA PHE A 43 13.36 19.94 -24.47
C PHE A 43 13.20 19.25 -25.82
N LEU A 44 13.31 17.92 -25.89
CA LEU A 44 13.00 17.14 -27.10
C LEU A 44 11.54 17.34 -27.55
N GLY A 45 10.60 17.38 -26.60
CA GLY A 45 9.21 17.73 -26.89
C GLY A 45 9.04 19.18 -27.36
N GLY A 46 9.83 20.10 -26.81
CA GLY A 46 9.92 21.48 -27.29
C GLY A 46 10.38 21.59 -28.74
N ILE A 47 11.43 20.87 -29.11
CA ILE A 47 11.93 20.78 -30.49
C ILE A 47 10.88 20.12 -31.40
N TYR A 48 10.18 19.09 -30.92
CA TYR A 48 9.12 18.43 -31.70
C TYR A 48 7.99 19.40 -32.11
N ALA A 49 7.72 20.45 -31.32
CA ALA A 49 6.72 21.45 -31.64
C ALA A 49 7.01 22.24 -32.94
N LEU A 50 8.26 22.23 -33.42
CA LEU A 50 8.63 22.79 -34.72
C LEU A 50 7.92 22.10 -35.89
N ILE A 51 7.31 20.92 -35.68
CA ILE A 51 6.45 20.27 -36.67
C ILE A 51 5.27 21.14 -37.12
N LEU A 52 4.90 22.15 -36.33
CA LEU A 52 3.92 23.16 -36.69
C LEU A 52 4.35 24.01 -37.90
N LEU A 53 5.66 24.24 -38.08
CA LEU A 53 6.22 25.03 -39.16
C LEU A 53 6.33 24.25 -40.48
N LEU A 54 6.18 22.93 -40.43
CA LEU A 54 6.19 22.10 -41.63
C LEU A 54 4.87 22.25 -42.41
N PRO A 55 4.92 22.19 -43.77
CA PRO A 55 3.73 22.14 -44.60
C PRO A 55 2.84 20.94 -44.24
N GLN A 56 1.55 21.03 -44.58
CA GLN A 56 0.52 20.04 -44.21
C GLN A 56 0.99 18.61 -44.48
N LEU A 57 1.30 17.89 -43.39
CA LEU A 57 1.67 16.48 -43.43
C LEU A 57 0.40 15.62 -43.48
N SER A 58 0.48 14.44 -44.10
CA SER A 58 -0.64 13.50 -44.09
C SER A 58 -0.95 13.03 -42.66
N GLY A 59 -2.24 12.86 -42.34
CA GLY A 59 -2.71 12.49 -41.00
C GLY A 59 -2.00 11.26 -40.38
N PRO A 60 -1.75 10.17 -41.14
CA PRO A 60 -1.03 9.00 -40.64
C PRO A 60 0.44 9.31 -40.27
N VAL A 61 1.14 10.09 -41.10
CA VAL A 61 2.55 10.47 -40.86
C VAL A 61 2.65 11.33 -39.60
N LEU A 62 1.76 12.31 -39.46
CA LEU A 62 1.69 13.15 -38.27
C LEU A 62 1.41 12.33 -37.01
N THR A 63 0.50 11.36 -37.07
CA THR A 63 0.20 10.48 -35.94
C THR A 63 1.42 9.63 -35.56
N LEU A 64 2.11 9.05 -36.55
CA LEU A 64 3.28 8.22 -36.32
C LEU A 64 4.42 9.02 -35.67
N THR A 65 4.67 10.25 -36.11
CA THR A 65 5.71 11.10 -35.51
C THR A 65 5.38 11.48 -34.07
N ARG A 66 4.11 11.69 -33.70
CA ARG A 66 3.70 11.95 -32.30
C ARG A 66 3.94 10.74 -31.41
N VAL A 67 3.55 9.57 -31.91
CA VAL A 67 3.76 8.28 -31.26
C VAL A 67 5.25 8.06 -30.99
N ALA A 68 6.09 8.29 -32.00
CA ALA A 68 7.54 8.20 -31.87
C ALA A 68 8.11 9.25 -30.90
N ALA A 69 7.71 10.51 -31.00
CA ALA A 69 8.19 11.59 -30.13
C ALA A 69 7.87 11.32 -28.66
N ALA A 70 6.62 10.93 -28.35
CA ALA A 70 6.21 10.57 -27.00
C ALA A 70 6.99 9.36 -26.46
N ALA A 71 7.28 8.36 -27.31
CA ALA A 71 8.07 7.21 -26.92
C ALA A 71 9.52 7.60 -26.58
N VAL A 72 10.16 8.43 -27.43
CA VAL A 72 11.52 8.95 -27.19
C VAL A 72 11.57 9.79 -25.91
N MET A 73 10.63 10.71 -25.71
CA MET A 73 10.55 11.52 -24.49
C MET A 73 10.39 10.64 -23.25
N THR A 74 9.53 9.62 -23.31
CA THR A 74 9.33 8.68 -22.19
C THR A 74 10.60 7.91 -21.89
N TRP A 75 11.32 7.43 -22.91
CA TRP A 75 12.56 6.68 -22.72
C TRP A 75 13.68 7.54 -22.11
N VAL A 76 13.81 8.78 -22.57
CA VAL A 76 14.78 9.74 -22.02
C VAL A 76 14.43 10.10 -20.58
N ALA A 77 13.15 10.38 -20.28
CA ALA A 77 12.71 10.73 -18.93
C ALA A 77 12.83 9.55 -17.95
N PHE A 78 12.41 8.35 -18.37
CA PHE A 78 12.30 7.17 -17.52
C PHE A 78 13.01 5.97 -18.18
N PRO A 79 14.19 5.57 -17.67
CA PRO A 79 14.82 4.34 -18.13
C PRO A 79 13.97 3.18 -17.61
N ALA A 80 13.26 2.48 -18.48
CA ALA A 80 12.45 1.34 -18.07
C ALA A 80 13.33 0.09 -17.95
N LEU A 81 13.13 -0.70 -16.89
CA LEU A 81 13.77 -2.02 -16.73
C LEU A 81 13.01 -3.10 -17.52
N SER A 82 11.73 -2.89 -17.83
CA SER A 82 10.89 -3.83 -18.58
C SER A 82 9.96 -3.13 -19.58
N LEU A 83 9.61 -3.84 -20.66
CA LEU A 83 8.72 -3.31 -21.71
C LEU A 83 7.32 -2.96 -21.17
N ARG A 84 6.80 -3.74 -20.21
CA ARG A 84 5.50 -3.47 -19.57
C ARG A 84 5.51 -2.13 -18.83
N MET A 85 6.58 -1.85 -18.07
CA MET A 85 6.72 -0.58 -17.36
C MET A 85 6.87 0.60 -18.33
N PHE A 86 7.60 0.41 -19.43
CA PHE A 86 7.72 1.42 -20.48
C PHE A 86 6.37 1.77 -21.09
N LEU A 87 5.60 0.75 -21.52
CA LEU A 87 4.27 0.95 -22.11
C LEU A 87 3.29 1.60 -21.13
N PHE A 88 3.35 1.24 -19.85
CA PHE A 88 2.54 1.88 -18.81
C PHE A 88 2.88 3.37 -18.66
N GLN A 89 4.17 3.73 -18.56
CA GLN A 89 4.62 5.12 -18.46
C GLN A 89 4.29 5.93 -19.71
N TRP A 90 4.43 5.33 -20.88
CA TRP A 90 4.12 5.94 -22.16
C TRP A 90 2.62 6.20 -22.31
N GLY A 91 1.77 5.22 -21.94
CA GLY A 91 0.32 5.40 -21.90
C GLY A 91 -0.12 6.44 -20.86
N LEU A 92 0.57 6.51 -19.73
CA LEU A 92 0.30 7.50 -18.69
C LEU A 92 0.63 8.93 -19.15
N LEU A 93 1.72 9.11 -19.93
CA LEU A 93 2.04 10.39 -20.54
C LEU A 93 0.91 10.85 -21.48
N TYR A 94 0.34 9.94 -22.29
CA TYR A 94 -0.83 10.25 -23.11
C TYR A 94 -2.06 10.60 -22.29
N LEU A 95 -2.33 9.88 -21.19
CA LEU A 95 -3.45 10.19 -20.31
C LEU A 95 -3.34 11.59 -19.71
N VAL A 96 -2.16 11.94 -19.21
CA VAL A 96 -1.88 13.28 -18.65
C VAL A 96 -1.97 14.35 -19.75
N GLY A 97 -1.44 14.08 -20.94
CA GLY A 97 -1.54 14.98 -22.09
C GLY A 97 -2.99 15.18 -22.56
N PHE A 98 -3.79 14.13 -22.62
CA PHE A 98 -5.21 14.19 -22.95
C PHE A 98 -6.01 15.00 -21.92
N LEU A 99 -5.73 14.79 -20.63
CA LEU A 99 -6.34 15.59 -19.56
C LEU A 99 -5.97 17.07 -19.69
N PHE A 100 -4.70 17.37 -19.95
CA PHE A 100 -4.24 18.73 -20.20
C PHE A 100 -4.96 19.36 -21.40
N ALA A 101 -5.04 18.66 -22.54
CA ALA A 101 -5.75 19.13 -23.72
C ALA A 101 -7.23 19.38 -23.43
N GLY A 102 -7.91 18.49 -22.70
CA GLY A 102 -9.30 18.66 -22.30
C GLY A 102 -9.53 19.90 -21.42
N VAL A 103 -8.64 20.16 -20.46
CA VAL A 103 -8.67 21.38 -19.64
C VAL A 103 -8.46 22.62 -20.52
N MET A 104 -7.51 22.58 -21.45
CA MET A 104 -7.27 23.71 -22.37
C MET A 104 -8.46 23.97 -23.29
N VAL A 105 -9.13 22.94 -23.80
CA VAL A 105 -10.36 23.07 -24.60
C VAL A 105 -11.49 23.67 -23.76
N ALA A 106 -11.66 23.24 -22.51
CA ALA A 106 -12.65 23.84 -21.61
C ALA A 106 -12.34 25.33 -21.37
N VAL A 107 -11.09 25.67 -21.08
CA VAL A 107 -10.66 27.07 -20.92
C VAL A 107 -10.96 27.88 -22.18
N TRP A 108 -10.67 27.34 -23.36
CA TRP A 108 -10.99 28.00 -24.63
C TRP A 108 -12.49 28.25 -24.78
N PHE A 109 -13.33 27.25 -24.49
CA PHE A 109 -14.78 27.39 -24.60
C PHE A 109 -15.36 28.44 -23.65
N PHE A 110 -14.91 28.46 -22.39
CA PHE A 110 -15.48 29.35 -21.37
C PHE A 110 -14.89 30.77 -21.37
N PHE A 111 -13.62 30.94 -21.73
CA PHE A 111 -12.94 32.23 -21.67
C PHE A 111 -12.68 32.84 -23.04
N SER A 112 -12.88 32.09 -24.14
CA SER A 112 -12.70 32.49 -25.54
C SER A 112 -11.55 33.48 -25.78
N PRO A 113 -10.27 33.10 -25.51
CA PRO A 113 -9.14 33.92 -25.93
C PRO A 113 -9.18 34.09 -27.46
N PRO A 114 -9.20 35.32 -28.02
CA PRO A 114 -9.33 35.59 -29.46
C PRO A 114 -8.20 35.05 -30.35
N ALA A 115 -7.27 34.27 -29.80
CA ALA A 115 -5.94 34.11 -30.35
C ALA A 115 -5.39 32.69 -30.18
N MET A 116 -6.23 31.68 -30.42
CA MET A 116 -5.81 30.28 -30.48
C MET A 116 -5.77 29.83 -31.95
N LEU A 117 -4.61 29.37 -32.43
CA LEU A 117 -4.46 28.73 -33.74
C LEU A 117 -4.36 27.22 -33.57
N TYR A 118 -5.03 26.48 -34.44
CA TYR A 118 -4.97 25.03 -34.49
C TYR A 118 -4.48 24.60 -35.87
N GLY A 119 -3.28 24.02 -35.94
CA GLY A 119 -2.65 23.57 -37.19
C GLY A 119 -1.83 22.31 -36.95
N ASN A 120 -1.86 21.35 -37.88
CA ASN A 120 -1.21 20.04 -37.71
C ASN A 120 -1.50 19.39 -36.34
N GLY A 121 -2.73 19.59 -35.81
CA GLY A 121 -3.19 19.20 -34.47
C GLY A 121 -2.29 19.56 -33.28
N VAL A 122 -1.44 20.57 -33.45
CA VAL A 122 -0.72 21.26 -32.39
C VAL A 122 -1.44 22.60 -32.17
N VAL A 123 -1.73 22.92 -30.92
CA VAL A 123 -2.38 24.17 -30.57
C VAL A 123 -1.29 25.23 -30.39
N TYR A 124 -1.31 26.26 -31.23
CA TYR A 124 -0.52 27.47 -31.01
C TYR A 124 -1.38 28.49 -30.27
N PHE A 125 -0.83 29.03 -29.19
CA PHE A 125 -1.50 29.99 -28.34
C PHE A 125 -0.87 31.37 -28.54
N HIS A 126 -1.63 32.36 -29.01
CA HIS A 126 -1.45 33.77 -28.63
C HIS A 126 -2.09 34.02 -27.26
N ILE A 127 -1.90 33.07 -26.35
CA ILE A 127 -2.25 33.25 -24.95
C ILE A 127 -0.99 33.82 -24.29
N PRO A 128 -1.07 34.94 -23.56
CA PRO A 128 0.06 35.43 -22.78
C PRO A 128 0.62 34.26 -21.97
N ALA A 129 1.92 33.97 -22.11
CA ALA A 129 2.56 32.79 -21.51
C ALA A 129 2.21 32.61 -20.02
N MET A 130 1.87 33.70 -19.32
CA MET A 130 1.32 33.72 -17.97
C MET A 130 0.11 32.79 -17.76
N TRP A 131 -0.89 32.76 -18.65
CA TRP A 131 -2.10 31.94 -18.45
C TRP A 131 -1.81 30.45 -18.59
N LEU A 132 -0.86 30.09 -19.44
CA LEU A 132 -0.40 28.70 -19.56
C LEU A 132 0.39 28.29 -18.32
N VAL A 133 1.25 29.17 -17.80
CA VAL A 133 1.91 28.99 -16.50
C VAL A 133 0.89 28.85 -15.37
N PHE A 134 -0.18 29.66 -15.35
CA PHE A 134 -1.26 29.54 -14.36
C PHE A 134 -2.03 28.22 -14.46
N GLY A 135 -2.39 27.79 -15.67
CA GLY A 135 -3.07 26.51 -15.88
C GLY A 135 -2.21 25.33 -15.42
N VAL A 136 -0.92 25.37 -15.76
CA VAL A 136 0.07 24.40 -15.31
C VAL A 136 0.26 24.42 -13.80
N MET A 137 0.33 25.60 -13.18
CA MET A 137 0.47 25.77 -11.74
C MET A 137 -0.79 25.30 -11.00
N ALA A 138 -1.97 25.51 -11.57
CA ALA A 138 -3.24 25.01 -11.04
C ALA A 138 -3.32 23.48 -11.10
N VAL A 139 -2.93 22.87 -12.22
CA VAL A 139 -2.90 21.41 -12.36
C VAL A 139 -1.85 20.79 -11.43
N TYR A 140 -0.64 21.36 -11.38
CA TYR A 140 0.40 20.94 -10.42
C TYR A 140 -0.07 21.08 -8.98
N GLY A 141 -0.71 22.21 -8.64
CA GLY A 141 -1.28 22.46 -7.32
C GLY A 141 -2.37 21.46 -6.96
N ALA A 142 -3.26 21.13 -7.89
CA ALA A 142 -4.31 20.13 -7.68
C ALA A 142 -3.72 18.73 -7.47
N VAL A 143 -2.71 18.34 -8.25
CA VAL A 143 -2.02 17.04 -8.12
C VAL A 143 -1.22 16.98 -6.82
N TRP A 144 -0.51 18.05 -6.47
CA TRP A 144 0.21 18.16 -5.22
C TRP A 144 -0.75 18.11 -4.03
N LEU A 145 -1.91 18.76 -4.11
CA LEU A 145 -2.92 18.71 -3.05
C LEU A 145 -3.52 17.31 -2.91
N CYS A 146 -3.80 16.63 -4.02
CA CYS A 146 -4.26 15.24 -4.03
C CYS A 146 -3.20 14.28 -3.47
N ALA A 147 -1.93 14.46 -3.85
CA ALA A 147 -0.81 13.68 -3.32
C ALA A 147 -0.61 13.95 -1.82
N ARG A 148 -0.60 15.23 -1.40
CA ARG A 148 -0.49 15.64 0.00
C ARG A 148 -1.64 15.11 0.85
N ARG A 149 -2.87 15.10 0.34
CA ARG A 149 -4.02 14.53 1.04
C ARG A 149 -3.90 13.01 1.22
N ARG A 150 -3.26 12.29 0.29
CA ARG A 150 -2.91 10.87 0.48
C ARG A 150 -1.82 10.72 1.53
N THR A 151 -0.77 11.54 1.49
CA THR A 151 0.35 11.49 2.45
C THR A 151 -0.05 11.92 3.87
N HIS A 152 -1.02 12.83 4.04
CA HIS A 152 -1.48 13.26 5.36
C HIS A 152 -2.23 12.17 6.13
N GLN A 153 -2.70 11.12 5.45
CA GLN A 153 -3.27 9.94 6.11
C GLN A 153 -2.19 8.95 6.57
N SER A 154 -0.95 9.06 6.06
CA SER A 154 0.19 8.21 6.40
C SER A 154 1.32 8.96 7.12
N GLY A 155 1.15 10.25 7.42
CA GLY A 155 2.17 11.15 7.95
C GLY A 155 2.41 11.05 9.45
N ARG A 156 2.48 9.83 10.00
CA ARG A 156 3.06 9.61 11.32
C ARG A 156 4.45 9.02 11.09
N GLY A 157 5.47 9.64 11.68
CA GLY A 157 6.82 9.07 11.70
C GLY A 157 6.82 7.66 12.29
N PRO A 158 7.98 6.99 12.35
CA PRO A 158 8.06 5.61 12.81
C PRO A 158 7.30 5.42 14.12
N GLU A 159 6.34 4.50 14.13
CA GLU A 159 5.51 4.16 15.26
C GLU A 159 6.12 2.96 16.00
N GLN A 160 6.03 2.95 17.32
CA GLN A 160 6.47 1.80 18.10
C GLN A 160 5.38 0.72 18.05
N VAL A 161 5.72 -0.45 17.55
CA VAL A 161 4.81 -1.58 17.38
C VAL A 161 5.25 -2.72 18.28
N GLN A 162 4.30 -3.40 18.91
CA GLN A 162 4.51 -4.66 19.59
C GLN A 162 3.78 -5.77 18.85
N ILE A 163 4.49 -6.85 18.55
CA ILE A 163 3.92 -8.04 17.92
C ILE A 163 4.19 -9.24 18.81
N GLY A 164 3.16 -10.08 18.97
CA GLY A 164 3.24 -11.35 19.70
C GLY A 164 2.94 -12.54 18.81
N ILE A 165 3.77 -13.59 18.89
CA ILE A 165 3.62 -14.85 18.17
C ILE A 165 4.02 -15.97 19.13
N ASP A 166 3.21 -17.04 19.18
CA ASP A 166 3.41 -18.21 20.06
C ASP A 166 3.71 -17.83 21.52
N GLY A 167 3.01 -16.81 22.04
CA GLY A 167 3.16 -16.32 23.42
C GLY A 167 4.44 -15.54 23.71
N LYS A 168 5.35 -15.39 22.74
CA LYS A 168 6.50 -14.49 22.82
C LYS A 168 6.13 -13.13 22.24
N ARG A 169 6.85 -12.07 22.62
CA ARG A 169 6.62 -10.71 22.11
C ARG A 169 7.91 -9.94 21.87
N VAL A 170 7.90 -9.04 20.89
CA VAL A 170 8.99 -8.12 20.60
C VAL A 170 8.43 -6.72 20.31
N SER A 171 9.19 -5.67 20.67
CA SER A 171 8.87 -4.29 20.32
C SER A 171 9.78 -3.81 19.22
N LEU A 172 9.20 -3.30 18.13
CA LEU A 172 9.89 -2.87 16.93
C LEU A 172 9.46 -1.44 16.57
N TRP A 173 10.31 -0.76 15.79
CA TRP A 173 9.89 0.44 15.08
C TRP A 173 9.31 0.04 13.74
N GLY A 174 8.13 0.58 13.44
CA GLY A 174 7.44 0.34 12.19
C GLY A 174 7.04 1.61 11.48
N GLU A 175 6.98 1.55 10.16
CA GLU A 175 6.51 2.66 9.32
C GLU A 175 5.30 2.21 8.51
N VAL A 176 4.36 3.12 8.31
CA VAL A 176 3.20 2.89 7.43
C VAL A 176 3.67 2.92 5.98
N ASP A 177 3.71 1.75 5.36
CA ASP A 177 4.08 1.64 3.95
C ASP A 177 2.84 1.86 3.07
N THR A 178 2.72 3.06 2.50
CA THR A 178 1.63 3.37 1.55
C THR A 178 1.63 2.53 0.27
N GLY A 179 2.76 1.88 -0.05
CA GLY A 179 2.90 0.96 -1.17
C GLY A 179 2.44 -0.46 -0.84
N ASN A 180 2.35 -0.83 0.43
CA ASN A 180 1.92 -2.16 0.84
C ASN A 180 0.42 -2.32 0.59
N ARG A 181 0.09 -3.23 -0.34
CA ARG A 181 -1.29 -3.62 -0.68
C ARG A 181 -1.53 -5.12 -0.46
N LEU A 182 -0.69 -5.77 0.35
CA LEU A 182 -0.79 -7.20 0.60
C LEU A 182 -1.99 -7.52 1.49
N PHE A 183 -2.84 -8.40 0.98
CA PHE A 183 -3.91 -9.05 1.72
C PHE A 183 -3.69 -10.56 1.67
N ASP A 184 -4.03 -11.24 2.76
CA ASP A 184 -4.05 -12.71 2.77
C ASP A 184 -5.19 -13.18 1.85
N PRO A 185 -4.90 -13.92 0.76
CA PRO A 185 -5.92 -14.33 -0.21
C PRO A 185 -7.00 -15.24 0.41
N PHE A 186 -6.70 -15.91 1.52
CA PHE A 186 -7.65 -16.82 2.17
C PHE A 186 -8.54 -16.10 3.20
N SER A 187 -7.95 -15.29 4.07
CA SER A 187 -8.72 -14.61 5.13
C SER A 187 -9.19 -13.20 4.76
N GLY A 188 -8.66 -12.61 3.70
CA GLY A 188 -8.90 -11.21 3.32
C GLY A 188 -8.31 -10.19 4.29
N LEU A 189 -7.47 -10.64 5.24
CA LEU A 189 -6.90 -9.77 6.26
C LEU A 189 -5.70 -9.00 5.72
N PRO A 190 -5.51 -7.74 6.16
CA PRO A 190 -4.32 -6.97 5.81
C PRO A 190 -3.06 -7.65 6.33
N VAL A 191 -1.97 -7.54 5.57
CA VAL A 191 -0.69 -8.18 5.87
C VAL A 191 0.36 -7.12 6.23
N VAL A 192 0.93 -7.20 7.43
CA VAL A 192 2.14 -6.47 7.81
C VAL A 192 3.38 -7.25 7.40
N ILE A 193 4.46 -6.55 7.08
CA ILE A 193 5.72 -7.18 6.64
C ILE A 193 6.76 -7.00 7.73
N CYS A 194 7.24 -8.09 8.32
CA CYS A 194 8.25 -8.09 9.38
C CYS A 194 9.61 -8.46 8.81
N ARG A 195 10.67 -7.75 9.22
CA ARG A 195 12.05 -8.15 8.91
C ARG A 195 12.39 -9.41 9.70
N TYR A 196 12.90 -10.44 9.03
CA TYR A 196 13.29 -11.71 9.66
C TYR A 196 14.17 -11.50 10.90
N GLN A 197 15.25 -10.72 10.79
CA GLN A 197 16.14 -10.43 11.92
C GLN A 197 15.42 -9.83 13.13
N SER A 198 14.37 -9.03 12.91
CA SER A 198 13.63 -8.35 13.96
C SER A 198 12.63 -9.25 14.69
N VAL A 199 12.20 -10.35 14.05
CA VAL A 199 11.22 -11.29 14.62
C VAL A 199 11.75 -12.69 14.84
N LYS A 200 13.02 -12.97 14.50
CA LYS A 200 13.63 -14.32 14.55
C LYS A 200 13.35 -15.09 15.84
N GLU A 201 13.42 -14.41 16.99
CA GLU A 201 13.19 -15.02 18.31
C GLU A 201 11.74 -15.46 18.56
N LEU A 202 10.79 -14.87 17.83
CA LEU A 202 9.38 -15.18 17.89
C LEU A 202 8.99 -16.38 17.01
N LEU A 203 9.84 -16.76 16.06
CA LEU A 203 9.50 -17.74 15.05
C LEU A 203 9.68 -19.17 15.56
N CYS A 204 8.89 -20.09 15.01
CA CYS A 204 9.09 -21.51 15.19
C CYS A 204 10.35 -21.98 14.46
N LYS A 205 10.95 -23.09 14.92
CA LYS A 205 12.19 -23.63 14.37
C LYS A 205 12.13 -23.84 12.85
N GLN A 206 10.98 -24.29 12.36
CA GLN A 206 10.72 -24.55 10.94
C GLN A 206 10.87 -23.27 10.09
N LEU A 207 10.38 -22.13 10.59
CA LEU A 207 10.53 -20.86 9.88
C LEU A 207 11.96 -20.33 9.96
N THR A 208 12.62 -20.51 11.11
CA THR A 208 14.02 -20.13 11.29
C THR A 208 14.92 -20.88 10.30
N GLU A 209 14.72 -22.19 10.15
CA GLU A 209 15.45 -23.04 9.19
C GLU A 209 15.23 -22.60 7.73
N TYR A 210 14.02 -22.18 7.38
CA TYR A 210 13.70 -21.66 6.05
C TYR A 210 14.56 -20.44 5.67
N PHE A 211 14.79 -19.52 6.62
CA PHE A 211 15.60 -18.31 6.37
C PHE A 211 17.11 -18.55 6.49
N GLU A 212 17.55 -19.51 7.31
CA GLU A 212 19.00 -19.80 7.47
C GLU A 212 19.58 -20.64 6.32
N HIS A 213 18.75 -21.41 5.62
CA HIS A 213 19.16 -22.24 4.50
C HIS A 213 18.24 -22.03 3.28
N PRO A 214 18.42 -20.95 2.49
CA PRO A 214 17.58 -20.66 1.34
C PRO A 214 17.76 -21.70 0.22
N GLY A 215 16.65 -22.26 -0.29
CA GLY A 215 16.64 -23.23 -1.39
C GLY A 215 15.24 -23.55 -1.91
N VAL A 216 15.13 -23.99 -3.17
CA VAL A 216 13.84 -24.25 -3.84
C VAL A 216 13.02 -25.34 -3.12
N ASP A 217 13.68 -26.40 -2.67
CA ASP A 217 13.05 -27.50 -1.93
C ASP A 217 12.49 -27.08 -0.55
N GLN A 218 12.94 -25.94 -0.01
CA GLN A 218 12.55 -25.49 1.33
C GLN A 218 11.15 -24.90 1.35
N ILE A 219 10.67 -24.30 0.24
CA ILE A 219 9.28 -23.82 0.17
C ILE A 219 8.32 -25.00 0.30
N GLU A 220 8.59 -26.10 -0.41
CA GLU A 220 7.78 -27.32 -0.31
C GLU A 220 7.84 -27.95 1.08
N LYS A 221 9.04 -28.04 1.67
CA LYS A 221 9.21 -28.57 3.03
C LYS A 221 8.47 -27.72 4.06
N ALA A 222 8.60 -26.40 3.97
CA ALA A 222 7.89 -25.46 4.84
C ALA A 222 6.37 -25.58 4.67
N ALA A 223 5.88 -25.69 3.43
CA ALA A 223 4.46 -25.87 3.14
C ALA A 223 3.93 -27.20 3.71
N ARG A 224 4.69 -28.30 3.62
CA ARG A 224 4.34 -29.59 4.25
C ARG A 224 4.28 -29.52 5.78
N LEU A 225 5.05 -28.62 6.37
CA LEU A 225 5.05 -28.32 7.80
C LEU A 225 3.92 -27.35 8.21
N GLY A 226 3.04 -26.97 7.27
CA GLY A 226 1.88 -26.12 7.53
C GLY A 226 2.17 -24.62 7.45
N ILE A 227 3.35 -24.21 6.98
CA ILE A 227 3.68 -22.80 6.78
C ILE A 227 2.93 -22.30 5.54
N ARG A 228 2.17 -21.22 5.72
CA ARG A 228 1.44 -20.57 4.63
C ARG A 228 2.33 -19.56 3.92
N PHE A 229 2.09 -19.37 2.64
CA PHE A 229 2.79 -18.39 1.82
C PHE A 229 1.81 -17.48 1.10
N ILE A 230 2.20 -16.21 0.94
CA ILE A 230 1.44 -15.21 0.17
C ILE A 230 2.29 -14.76 -1.01
N PRO A 231 1.76 -14.78 -2.24
CA PRO A 231 2.45 -14.21 -3.38
C PRO A 231 2.54 -12.69 -3.24
N TYR A 232 3.70 -12.14 -3.58
CA TYR A 232 3.92 -10.71 -3.61
C TYR A 232 4.53 -10.29 -4.95
N GLU A 233 4.24 -9.05 -5.33
CA GLU A 233 4.87 -8.38 -6.46
C GLU A 233 5.37 -7.02 -5.96
N ALA A 234 6.68 -6.83 -6.04
CA ALA A 234 7.38 -5.58 -5.76
C ALA A 234 8.02 -5.06 -7.06
N VAL A 235 8.48 -3.81 -7.06
CA VAL A 235 9.05 -3.19 -8.27
C VAL A 235 10.27 -3.99 -8.77
N GLY A 236 10.05 -4.81 -9.79
CA GLY A 236 11.08 -5.66 -10.40
C GLY A 236 11.39 -6.97 -9.68
N LYS A 237 10.59 -7.37 -8.67
CA LYS A 237 10.74 -8.65 -7.95
C LYS A 237 9.36 -9.28 -7.71
N GLU A 238 9.23 -10.57 -7.96
CA GLU A 238 8.04 -11.37 -7.61
C GLU A 238 8.47 -12.58 -6.78
N GLY A 239 7.60 -13.07 -5.90
CA GLY A 239 7.93 -14.22 -5.08
C GLY A 239 6.85 -14.60 -4.08
N LEU A 240 7.22 -15.44 -3.12
CA LEU A 240 6.37 -15.90 -2.03
C LEU A 240 6.96 -15.45 -0.69
N LEU A 241 6.11 -14.94 0.20
CA LEU A 241 6.49 -14.63 1.58
C LEU A 241 5.81 -15.60 2.54
N PRO A 242 6.54 -16.22 3.48
CA PRO A 242 5.91 -16.98 4.55
C PRO A 242 5.08 -16.05 5.42
N VAL A 243 3.88 -16.49 5.78
CA VAL A 243 2.93 -15.73 6.59
C VAL A 243 2.57 -16.49 7.86
N VAL A 244 2.60 -15.79 8.98
CA VAL A 244 2.19 -16.27 10.30
C VAL A 244 1.05 -15.43 10.83
N ARG A 245 0.16 -16.03 11.62
CA ARG A 245 -0.89 -15.30 12.31
C ARG A 245 -0.34 -14.87 13.67
N PRO A 246 -0.19 -13.57 13.94
CA PRO A 246 0.19 -13.11 15.26
C PRO A 246 -0.95 -13.33 16.27
N ASP A 247 -0.59 -13.55 17.52
CA ASP A 247 -1.52 -13.58 18.66
C ASP A 247 -2.12 -12.19 18.87
N PHE A 248 -1.28 -11.16 18.76
CA PHE A 248 -1.69 -9.76 18.80
C PHE A 248 -0.69 -8.87 18.05
N LEU A 249 -1.20 -7.73 17.59
CA LEU A 249 -0.41 -6.59 17.14
C LEU A 249 -0.90 -5.37 17.90
N ALA A 250 0.01 -4.57 18.45
CA ALA A 250 -0.35 -3.34 19.14
C ALA A 250 0.53 -2.18 18.65
N ILE A 251 -0.11 -1.06 18.31
CA ILE A 251 0.54 0.12 17.76
C ILE A 251 0.49 1.24 18.80
N ARG A 252 1.63 1.84 19.12
CA ARG A 252 1.70 2.95 20.07
C ARG A 252 1.30 4.26 19.41
N GLN A 253 0.11 4.75 19.73
CA GLN A 253 -0.43 6.02 19.26
C GLN A 253 -0.75 6.94 20.45
N ASN A 254 -0.33 8.21 20.39
CA ASN A 254 -0.59 9.21 21.44
C ASN A 254 -0.21 8.73 22.86
N GLY A 255 0.89 7.98 22.97
CA GLY A 255 1.37 7.43 24.25
C GLY A 255 0.66 6.17 24.74
N ARG A 256 -0.38 5.67 24.06
CA ARG A 256 -1.11 4.43 24.41
C ARG A 256 -0.92 3.36 23.35
N TYR A 257 -0.88 2.10 23.75
CA TYR A 257 -0.93 0.96 22.83
C TYR A 257 -2.37 0.68 22.43
N GLN A 258 -2.65 0.68 21.13
CA GLN A 258 -3.92 0.25 20.56
C GLN A 258 -3.72 -1.12 19.92
N GLN A 259 -4.54 -2.07 20.34
CA GLN A 259 -4.50 -3.42 19.79
C GLN A 259 -5.22 -3.45 18.45
N VAL A 260 -4.53 -3.96 17.44
CA VAL A 260 -5.07 -4.20 16.10
C VAL A 260 -5.41 -5.67 16.02
N GLU A 261 -6.71 -5.95 15.92
CA GLU A 261 -7.21 -7.30 15.68
C GLU A 261 -7.20 -7.60 14.17
N GLN A 262 -7.16 -8.89 13.82
CA GLN A 262 -7.36 -9.35 12.44
C GLN A 262 -6.29 -8.87 11.45
N VAL A 263 -5.03 -9.18 11.75
CA VAL A 263 -3.89 -8.91 10.88
C VAL A 263 -3.08 -10.19 10.66
N MET A 264 -2.41 -10.29 9.51
CA MET A 264 -1.44 -11.35 9.23
C MET A 264 -0.03 -10.75 9.17
N ALA A 265 1.00 -11.50 9.57
CA ALA A 265 2.39 -11.05 9.51
C ALA A 265 3.15 -11.88 8.49
N ALA A 266 3.52 -11.26 7.36
CA ALA A 266 4.46 -11.83 6.41
C ALA A 266 5.89 -11.55 6.87
N ILE A 267 6.79 -12.50 6.68
CA ILE A 267 8.19 -12.37 7.11
C ILE A 267 9.05 -12.30 5.87
N ALA A 268 9.84 -11.24 5.78
CA ALA A 268 10.70 -10.96 4.64
C ALA A 268 12.17 -10.95 5.06
N ASP A 269 13.04 -11.35 4.15
CA ASP A 269 14.48 -11.31 4.37
C ASP A 269 15.04 -9.87 4.32
N GLN A 270 16.28 -9.68 4.74
CA GLN A 270 16.94 -8.40 4.93
C GLN A 270 16.96 -7.54 3.65
N ASP A 271 17.17 -8.16 2.48
CA ASP A 271 17.21 -7.49 1.17
C ASP A 271 15.83 -6.98 0.69
N PHE A 272 14.77 -7.25 1.44
CA PHE A 272 13.41 -6.83 1.11
C PHE A 272 13.03 -5.47 1.69
N LEU A 273 13.76 -5.00 2.70
CA LEU A 273 13.42 -3.83 3.49
C LEU A 273 14.60 -2.85 3.56
N ASP A 274 14.74 -1.98 2.56
CA ASP A 274 15.77 -0.92 2.53
C ASP A 274 15.61 0.12 3.66
N SER A 275 14.45 0.17 4.30
CA SER A 275 14.01 1.29 5.15
C SER A 275 14.54 1.28 6.58
N GLY A 276 15.41 0.34 6.97
CA GLY A 276 15.96 0.28 8.34
C GLY A 276 14.96 -0.14 9.43
N TYR A 277 13.65 -0.10 9.18
CA TYR A 277 12.59 -0.48 10.14
C TYR A 277 12.42 -2.00 10.30
N GLY A 278 11.90 -2.40 11.46
CA GLY A 278 11.67 -3.81 11.78
C GLY A 278 10.33 -4.35 11.26
N ILE A 279 9.37 -3.47 10.96
CA ILE A 279 8.05 -3.84 10.47
C ILE A 279 7.46 -2.76 9.54
N LEU A 280 6.83 -3.15 8.44
CA LEU A 280 6.03 -2.28 7.57
C LEU A 280 4.55 -2.53 7.83
N LEU A 281 3.86 -1.45 8.20
CA LEU A 281 2.44 -1.47 8.49
C LEU A 281 1.62 -1.30 7.21
N HIS A 282 0.55 -2.09 7.08
CA HIS A 282 -0.39 -1.96 5.98
C HIS A 282 -1.23 -0.68 6.18
N PRO A 283 -1.41 0.18 5.15
CA PRO A 283 -2.06 1.48 5.28
C PRO A 283 -3.54 1.36 5.65
N GLY A 284 -4.15 0.21 5.37
CA GLY A 284 -5.51 -0.13 5.76
C GLY A 284 -5.72 -0.43 7.26
N LEU A 285 -4.66 -0.59 8.06
CA LEU A 285 -4.81 -0.93 9.50
C LEU A 285 -5.50 0.20 10.28
N HIS A 286 -5.30 1.46 9.89
CA HIS A 286 -5.99 2.62 10.48
C HIS A 286 -7.51 2.64 10.23
N ARG A 287 -8.03 1.84 9.28
CA ARG A 287 -9.48 1.72 9.06
C ARG A 287 -10.14 0.65 9.93
N LEU A 288 -9.37 -0.26 10.52
CA LEU A 288 -9.90 -1.30 11.41
C LEU A 288 -10.17 -0.76 12.83
N ASP A 289 -9.78 0.48 13.10
CA ASP A 289 -10.08 1.28 14.31
C ASP A 289 -11.58 1.66 14.46
N CYS A 290 -12.51 0.84 13.97
CA CYS A 290 -13.88 0.91 14.47
C CYS A 290 -13.95 0.10 15.76
N PRO A 291 -14.02 0.73 16.95
CA PRO A 291 -14.15 -0.02 18.19
C PRO A 291 -15.48 -0.78 18.14
N LYS A 292 -15.42 -2.11 17.95
CA LYS A 292 -16.52 -2.96 18.39
C LYS A 292 -16.56 -2.80 19.89
N LYS A 293 -17.59 -2.07 20.34
CA LYS A 293 -17.94 -1.80 21.73
C LYS A 293 -17.52 -2.95 22.64
N THR A 294 -16.65 -2.64 23.59
CA THR A 294 -16.20 -3.54 24.65
C THR A 294 -17.40 -4.24 25.28
N PHE A 295 -17.27 -5.54 25.52
CA PHE A 295 -18.30 -6.43 26.08
C PHE A 295 -18.90 -5.91 27.42
N GLN A 296 -18.20 -5.00 28.10
CA GLN A 296 -18.65 -4.29 29.29
C GLN A 296 -19.82 -3.31 29.04
N GLU A 297 -19.94 -2.74 27.83
CA GLU A 297 -20.96 -1.74 27.50
C GLU A 297 -22.36 -2.35 27.22
N LYS A 298 -22.45 -3.69 27.12
CA LYS A 298 -23.72 -4.43 27.03
C LYS A 298 -24.35 -4.74 28.39
N GLY A 299 -23.54 -4.81 29.46
CA GLY A 299 -24.04 -5.01 30.82
C GLY A 299 -24.65 -3.73 31.41
N ASP A 300 -24.01 -2.59 31.16
CA ASP A 300 -24.41 -1.31 31.75
C ASP A 300 -25.68 -0.71 31.12
N ARG A 301 -26.02 -1.12 29.88
CA ARG A 301 -27.28 -0.72 29.23
C ARG A 301 -28.50 -1.48 29.75
N TYR A 302 -28.33 -2.68 30.31
CA TYR A 302 -29.46 -3.41 30.90
C TYR A 302 -29.78 -2.93 32.34
N GLY A 303 -28.84 -2.25 33.00
CA GLY A 303 -29.00 -1.73 34.36
C GLY A 303 -29.44 -0.27 34.46
N LYS A 304 -29.22 0.55 33.42
CA LYS A 304 -29.59 1.99 33.42
C LYS A 304 -30.97 2.30 32.84
N ASP A 305 -31.54 1.39 32.06
CA ASP A 305 -32.81 1.63 31.36
C ASP A 305 -34.05 1.40 32.26
N ASN A 306 -33.86 1.00 33.53
CA ASN A 306 -34.94 0.62 34.46
C ASN A 306 -35.04 1.48 35.73
N GLN A 307 -34.44 2.67 35.77
CA GLN A 307 -34.74 3.66 36.80
C GLN A 307 -35.47 4.85 36.20
N GLY A 308 -36.79 4.87 36.41
CA GLY A 308 -37.62 6.06 36.22
C GLY A 308 -38.30 6.16 34.87
N LYS A 309 -39.45 5.50 34.74
CA LYS A 309 -40.67 6.10 34.17
C LYS A 309 -41.86 5.17 34.37
N ASP A 310 -42.71 5.56 35.32
CA ASP A 310 -44.05 5.04 35.46
C ASP A 310 -44.93 5.49 34.27
N SER A 311 -45.76 4.54 33.83
CA SER A 311 -47.03 4.72 33.11
C SER A 311 -46.98 4.87 31.56
N PRO A 312 -48.10 4.61 30.85
CA PRO A 312 -48.50 3.26 30.44
C PRO A 312 -48.90 3.21 28.96
N PHE A 313 -48.50 2.21 28.17
CA PHE A 313 -49.29 1.69 27.02
C PHE A 313 -48.45 0.67 26.24
N PHE A 314 -48.77 -0.62 26.40
CA PHE A 314 -49.03 -1.59 25.33
C PHE A 314 -49.16 -2.97 25.97
N ARG A 315 -50.40 -3.47 26.07
CA ARG A 315 -50.67 -4.86 26.48
C ARG A 315 -50.40 -5.80 25.31
N PRO A 316 -49.72 -6.94 25.52
CA PRO A 316 -49.70 -8.03 24.57
C PRO A 316 -50.95 -8.91 24.73
N HIS A 317 -51.56 -9.25 23.60
CA HIS A 317 -52.66 -10.22 23.52
C HIS A 317 -52.15 -11.62 23.90
N PHE A 318 -52.58 -12.11 25.06
CA PHE A 318 -52.46 -13.51 25.45
C PHE A 318 -53.70 -14.27 24.95
N GLY A 319 -53.53 -15.14 23.96
CA GLY A 319 -54.50 -16.17 23.61
C GLY A 319 -54.18 -17.46 24.35
N ARG A 320 -54.89 -17.71 25.45
CA ARG A 320 -54.82 -18.95 26.25
C ARG A 320 -55.89 -19.91 25.71
N LYS A 321 -55.52 -21.15 25.38
CA LYS A 321 -56.44 -22.30 25.43
C LYS A 321 -55.90 -23.36 26.41
N ARG A 322 -56.80 -23.77 27.30
CA ARG A 322 -56.89 -24.96 28.17
C ARG A 322 -56.05 -26.15 27.69
N GLY A 323 -55.50 -27.04 28.50
CA GLY A 323 -55.86 -27.60 29.81
C GLY A 323 -55.38 -29.06 29.81
N ASP A 324 -55.34 -29.71 30.99
CA ASP A 324 -54.95 -31.11 31.26
C ASP A 324 -53.43 -31.36 31.45
N LEU A 325 -52.95 -31.49 32.70
CA LEU A 325 -52.98 -32.68 33.58
C LEU A 325 -52.15 -33.84 33.03
N LEU A 326 -51.00 -34.11 33.68
CA LEU A 326 -50.62 -35.40 34.29
C LEU A 326 -49.12 -35.41 34.69
N HIS A 327 -48.89 -35.69 35.97
CA HIS A 327 -47.83 -36.52 36.59
C HIS A 327 -46.55 -36.82 35.77
N LYS A 328 -45.32 -36.82 36.32
CA LYS A 328 -44.89 -37.45 37.58
C LYS A 328 -43.39 -37.15 37.84
N ARG A 329 -43.11 -36.62 39.02
CA ARG A 329 -42.02 -36.86 39.99
C ARG A 329 -40.50 -36.88 39.64
N PRO A 330 -39.65 -36.65 40.69
CA PRO A 330 -38.22 -36.31 40.60
C PRO A 330 -37.27 -37.36 41.25
N GLY A 331 -35.97 -37.11 41.18
CA GLY A 331 -34.93 -37.72 42.03
C GLY A 331 -33.61 -37.91 41.28
N LYS A 332 -32.41 -37.78 41.85
CA LYS A 332 -31.92 -37.50 43.20
C LYS A 332 -30.45 -37.03 43.06
N SER A 333 -30.03 -36.17 43.98
CA SER A 333 -28.75 -36.08 44.74
C SER A 333 -27.63 -37.10 44.42
N ALA A 334 -26.33 -36.90 44.71
CA ALA A 334 -25.42 -35.82 45.07
C ALA A 334 -24.06 -36.51 45.46
N VAL A 335 -22.95 -35.76 45.51
CA VAL A 335 -21.69 -36.00 46.28
C VAL A 335 -20.80 -37.16 45.80
N ALA A 336 -19.63 -36.94 45.19
CA ALA A 336 -18.31 -36.46 45.68
C ALA A 336 -17.47 -37.51 46.44
N SER A 337 -16.24 -37.76 45.95
CA SER A 337 -15.01 -37.89 46.75
C SER A 337 -13.81 -38.28 45.86
N ASP A 338 -12.80 -37.41 45.91
CA ASP A 338 -11.40 -37.48 45.44
C ASP A 338 -10.58 -38.48 46.33
N PRO A 339 -9.23 -38.50 46.37
CA PRO A 339 -8.18 -38.77 45.36
C PRO A 339 -7.18 -39.87 45.80
N GLY A 340 -6.17 -40.16 44.97
CA GLY A 340 -4.90 -40.82 45.35
C GLY A 340 -4.27 -41.53 44.14
N GLY A 341 -2.96 -41.54 43.86
CA GLY A 341 -1.75 -41.06 44.54
C GLY A 341 -0.53 -41.77 43.91
N GLY A 342 0.69 -41.24 44.12
CA GLY A 342 2.00 -41.87 43.84
C GLY A 342 2.62 -41.50 42.47
N GLY A 343 3.79 -40.86 42.36
CA GLY A 343 5.13 -41.24 42.86
C GLY A 343 5.77 -42.17 41.80
N THR A 344 6.97 -41.98 41.21
CA THR A 344 8.30 -41.58 41.67
C THR A 344 9.23 -41.54 40.44
N GLY A 345 10.24 -40.66 40.35
CA GLY A 345 11.64 -41.12 40.39
C GLY A 345 12.52 -40.61 39.21
N ILE A 346 13.63 -39.96 39.56
CA ILE A 346 14.86 -39.73 38.76
C ILE A 346 15.98 -40.49 39.52
N PRO A 347 17.08 -41.03 38.91
CA PRO A 347 18.29 -40.21 38.69
C PRO A 347 19.29 -40.66 37.58
N ALA A 348 20.27 -39.78 37.31
CA ALA A 348 21.70 -40.06 37.04
C ALA A 348 22.17 -40.48 35.62
N THR A 349 22.94 -39.65 34.87
CA THR A 349 24.42 -39.44 34.78
C THR A 349 25.18 -40.31 33.77
N ALA A 350 26.00 -39.66 32.91
CA ALA A 350 27.31 -40.05 32.32
C ALA A 350 27.48 -39.34 30.96
N GLY A 351 28.60 -38.80 30.46
CA GLY A 351 30.02 -38.70 30.83
C GLY A 351 30.73 -37.93 29.67
N GLY A 352 31.76 -37.09 29.95
CA GLY A 352 33.17 -37.19 29.47
C GLY A 352 33.37 -37.42 27.94
N CYS A 353 34.25 -36.75 27.18
CA CYS A 353 35.63 -36.31 27.41
C CYS A 353 36.19 -35.50 26.20
N ARG A 354 37.21 -34.65 26.47
CA ARG A 354 38.45 -34.27 25.70
C ARG A 354 38.56 -34.62 24.19
N GLY A 355 39.20 -33.83 23.31
CA GLY A 355 40.06 -32.64 23.43
C GLY A 355 40.96 -32.45 22.17
N LYS A 356 41.79 -31.38 22.20
CA LYS A 356 43.00 -31.07 21.40
C LYS A 356 42.90 -30.84 19.88
N GLY A 357 43.56 -29.75 19.42
CA GLY A 357 43.98 -29.57 18.02
C GLY A 357 44.44 -28.15 17.68
N ASN A 358 45.72 -27.88 17.92
CA ASN A 358 46.50 -26.71 17.50
C ASN A 358 46.83 -26.79 15.99
N THR A 359 46.92 -25.66 15.26
CA THR A 359 48.03 -25.24 14.35
C THR A 359 47.62 -24.14 13.36
N ASP A 360 48.24 -22.97 13.50
CA ASP A 360 49.19 -22.33 12.56
C ASP A 360 48.96 -22.28 11.02
N ARG A 361 49.24 -21.07 10.48
CA ARG A 361 49.66 -20.69 9.10
C ARG A 361 48.55 -20.78 8.02
N THR A 362 48.32 -19.80 7.15
CA THR A 362 49.18 -18.80 6.47
C THR A 362 48.38 -17.56 6.11
#